data_AF-A0A7Y6ZMP7-F1
#
_entry.id   AF-A0A7Y6ZMP7-F1
#
_cell.length_a   1.000
_cell.length_b   1.000
_cell.length_c   1.000
_cell.angle_alpha   90.00
_cell.angle_beta   90.00
_cell.angle_gamma   90.00
#
_symmetry.space_group_name_H-M   'P 1'
#
loop_
_entity.id
_entity.type
_entity.pdbx_description
1 polymer ?
#
loop_
_entity_poly.entity_id
_entity_poly.type
_entity_poly.pdbx_seq_one_letter_code
_entity_poly.pdbx_strand_id
1 'polypeptide(L)'
;MKTERNWNKAKWIFESDGALRDIYVQDVNESDWKKLIDYLNSEYTLEFGIDKQRSSSKIDFGFIQKMWNDETGELETKSLTIELNGILIKSYFFSPEQIEFDIKPSEINSLSDLNRILDFMSSISGVLKKQVTLTGENQAEFPLIKIDSQNGTKKILTKKEMIRFSKKAGIYNGWISRIKNLISPKKITMEELEYKAMESACKPFEPVGKEKNVW
;
A
#
# COMPACT_ATOMS: atom_id res chain seq x y z
N MET A 1 -3.51 7.43 -24.78
CA MET A 1 -2.50 6.37 -25.06
C MET A 1 -2.77 5.19 -24.14
N LYS A 2 -3.01 3.98 -24.68
CA LYS A 2 -3.15 2.77 -23.84
C LYS A 2 -1.79 2.50 -23.20
N THR A 3 -1.70 2.60 -21.87
CA THR A 3 -0.54 2.08 -21.14
C THR A 3 -0.47 0.58 -21.41
N GLU A 4 0.53 0.17 -22.18
CA GLU A 4 0.76 -1.23 -22.49
C GLU A 4 1.03 -1.95 -21.16
N ARG A 5 0.07 -2.74 -20.69
CA ARG A 5 0.21 -3.59 -19.51
C ARG A 5 1.27 -4.63 -19.84
N ASN A 6 2.52 -4.35 -19.49
CA ASN A 6 3.68 -5.10 -19.95
C ASN A 6 4.41 -5.70 -18.75
N TRP A 7 4.19 -6.99 -18.52
CA TRP A 7 4.79 -7.73 -17.41
C TRP A 7 6.31 -7.63 -17.41
N ASN A 8 6.97 -7.70 -18.57
CA ASN A 8 8.43 -7.62 -18.65
C ASN A 8 9.00 -6.28 -18.15
N LYS A 9 8.23 -5.20 -18.26
CA LYS A 9 8.61 -3.87 -17.76
C LYS A 9 8.29 -3.68 -16.27
N ALA A 10 7.33 -4.44 -15.74
CA ALA A 10 6.81 -4.27 -14.38
C ALA A 10 7.33 -5.32 -13.38
N LYS A 11 7.73 -6.51 -13.82
CA LYS A 11 8.07 -7.65 -12.95
C LYS A 11 9.11 -7.34 -11.88
N TRP A 12 10.03 -6.42 -12.16
CA TRP A 12 11.07 -5.99 -11.20
C TRP A 12 10.48 -5.33 -9.94
N ILE A 13 9.27 -4.76 -10.03
CA ILE A 13 8.55 -4.17 -8.89
C ILE A 13 8.14 -5.27 -7.90
N PHE A 14 7.86 -6.47 -8.41
CA PHE A 14 7.36 -7.62 -7.65
C PHE A 14 8.43 -8.70 -7.42
N GLU A 15 9.71 -8.38 -7.64
CA GLU A 15 10.81 -9.25 -7.20
C GLU A 15 10.76 -9.39 -5.67
N SER A 16 10.69 -10.63 -5.18
CA SER A 16 10.58 -10.90 -3.74
C SER A 16 11.87 -10.47 -3.03
N ASP A 17 11.79 -9.37 -2.31
CA ASP A 17 12.86 -8.81 -1.48
C ASP A 17 12.53 -8.89 0.02
N GLY A 18 11.51 -9.68 0.39
CA GLY A 18 11.06 -9.80 1.78
C GLY A 18 10.26 -8.61 2.30
N ALA A 19 10.23 -7.49 1.57
CA ALA A 19 9.38 -6.34 1.85
C ALA A 19 8.02 -6.49 1.16
N LEU A 20 7.00 -5.82 1.71
CA LEU A 20 5.70 -5.67 1.08
C LEU A 20 5.73 -4.59 -0.02
N ARG A 21 4.60 -4.41 -0.68
CA ARG A 21 4.32 -3.23 -1.50
C ARG A 21 3.03 -2.62 -1.02
N ASP A 22 3.02 -1.30 -0.99
CA ASP A 22 1.90 -0.58 -0.41
C ASP A 22 1.18 0.14 -1.54
N ILE A 23 -0.14 0.08 -1.51
CA ILE A 23 -1.02 0.84 -2.38
C ILE A 23 -1.58 1.98 -1.55
N TYR A 24 -1.22 3.21 -1.89
CA TYR A 24 -1.66 4.39 -1.17
C TYR A 24 -2.75 5.17 -1.91
N VAL A 25 -3.68 5.74 -1.13
CA VAL A 25 -4.47 6.92 -1.53
C VAL A 25 -4.19 8.01 -0.50
N GLN A 26 -3.50 9.05 -0.95
CA GLN A 26 -3.07 10.18 -0.13
C GLN A 26 -4.09 11.33 -0.21
N ASP A 27 -4.05 12.23 0.77
CA ASP A 27 -4.97 13.37 0.92
C ASP A 27 -6.45 12.92 1.00
N VAL A 28 -6.72 11.95 1.86
CA VAL A 28 -8.08 11.41 2.07
C VAL A 28 -8.62 11.86 3.43
N ASN A 29 -9.90 11.56 3.66
CA ASN A 29 -10.59 11.83 4.91
C ASN A 29 -11.64 10.73 5.16
N GLU A 30 -12.36 10.82 6.28
CA GLU A 30 -13.43 9.87 6.63
C GLU A 30 -14.49 9.69 5.53
N SER A 31 -14.86 10.75 4.81
CA SER A 31 -15.84 10.65 3.71
C SER A 31 -15.33 9.81 2.56
N ASP A 32 -14.03 9.90 2.26
CA ASP A 32 -13.39 9.09 1.23
C ASP A 32 -13.30 7.63 1.67
N TRP A 33 -12.93 7.37 2.93
CA TRP A 33 -12.99 6.03 3.51
C TRP A 33 -14.39 5.42 3.45
N LYS A 34 -15.45 6.19 3.76
CA LYS A 34 -16.83 5.71 3.66
C LYS A 34 -17.17 5.26 2.24
N LYS A 35 -16.85 6.07 1.23
CA LYS A 35 -17.09 5.73 -0.18
C LYS A 35 -16.33 4.47 -0.59
N LEU A 36 -15.06 4.36 -0.18
CA LEU A 36 -14.24 3.18 -0.43
C LEU A 36 -14.85 1.94 0.21
N ILE A 37 -15.22 2.02 1.48
CA ILE A 37 -15.79 0.89 2.23
C ILE A 37 -17.13 0.44 1.63
N ASP A 38 -17.99 1.38 1.23
CA ASP A 38 -19.26 1.05 0.55
C ASP A 38 -19.00 0.28 -0.74
N TYR A 39 -18.03 0.74 -1.54
CA TYR A 39 -17.60 0.06 -2.76
C TYR A 39 -16.99 -1.31 -2.48
N LEU A 40 -16.11 -1.44 -1.48
CA LEU A 40 -15.47 -2.72 -1.14
C LEU A 40 -16.51 -3.74 -0.67
N ASN A 41 -17.45 -3.30 0.16
CA ASN A 41 -18.55 -4.13 0.67
C ASN A 41 -19.53 -4.60 -0.44
N SER A 42 -19.60 -3.90 -1.58
CA SER A 42 -20.46 -4.28 -2.71
C SER A 42 -19.77 -5.18 -3.73
N GLU A 43 -18.48 -4.95 -3.98
CA GLU A 43 -17.77 -5.58 -5.11
C GLU A 43 -16.90 -6.77 -4.75
N TYR A 44 -16.48 -6.91 -3.48
CA TYR A 44 -15.47 -7.91 -3.10
C TYR A 44 -15.95 -8.81 -1.96
N THR A 45 -15.39 -10.02 -1.94
CA THR A 45 -15.43 -10.90 -0.78
C THR A 45 -14.39 -10.42 0.21
N LEU A 46 -14.83 -10.07 1.43
CA LEU A 46 -13.98 -9.50 2.46
C LEU A 46 -13.84 -10.46 3.64
N GLU A 47 -12.70 -10.41 4.31
CA GLU A 47 -12.54 -10.88 5.69
C GLU A 47 -12.15 -9.67 6.54
N PHE A 48 -13.11 -9.12 7.29
CA PHE A 48 -12.92 -7.98 8.17
C PHE A 48 -12.96 -8.43 9.64
N GLY A 49 -11.83 -8.39 10.34
CA GLY A 49 -11.73 -8.90 11.70
C GLY A 49 -10.30 -8.95 12.22
N ILE A 50 -10.14 -9.62 13.35
CA ILE A 50 -8.83 -9.81 14.00
C ILE A 50 -8.09 -11.00 13.39
N ASP A 51 -8.85 -12.05 13.12
CA ASP A 51 -8.40 -13.27 12.51
C ASP A 51 -9.57 -13.85 11.70
N LYS A 52 -9.27 -14.92 10.95
CA LYS A 52 -10.25 -15.57 10.07
C LYS A 52 -11.49 -16.08 10.81
N GLN A 53 -11.35 -16.53 12.06
CA GLN A 53 -12.46 -17.09 12.85
C GLN A 53 -13.35 -16.00 13.44
N ARG A 54 -12.79 -14.82 13.71
CA ARG A 54 -13.48 -13.63 14.24
C ARG A 54 -13.59 -12.54 13.16
N SER A 55 -13.94 -12.95 11.94
CA SER A 55 -14.13 -12.05 10.80
C SER A 55 -15.58 -11.97 10.32
N SER A 56 -15.91 -10.83 9.72
CA SER A 56 -17.16 -10.53 9.03
C SER A 56 -16.89 -10.41 7.53
N SER A 57 -17.87 -10.75 6.70
CA SER A 57 -17.81 -10.53 5.24
C SER A 57 -18.04 -9.09 4.82
N LYS A 58 -18.27 -8.19 5.77
CA LYS A 58 -18.47 -6.75 5.56
C LYS A 58 -17.69 -5.94 6.59
N ILE A 59 -17.15 -4.82 6.12
CA ILE A 59 -16.54 -3.78 6.93
C ILE A 59 -17.64 -2.96 7.60
N ASP A 60 -17.57 -2.83 8.92
CA ASP A 60 -18.41 -1.93 9.70
C ASP A 60 -17.70 -0.58 9.84
N PHE A 61 -18.13 0.40 9.03
CA PHE A 61 -17.55 1.75 9.08
C PHE A 61 -17.72 2.42 10.44
N GLY A 62 -18.83 2.15 11.15
CA GLY A 62 -19.05 2.71 12.48
C GLY A 62 -18.04 2.18 13.50
N PHE A 63 -17.60 0.93 13.35
CA PHE A 63 -16.50 0.38 14.15
C PHE A 63 -15.17 1.05 13.82
N ILE A 64 -14.88 1.29 12.53
CA ILE A 64 -13.65 1.99 12.11
C ILE A 64 -13.60 3.42 12.68
N GLN A 65 -14.72 4.16 12.62
CA GLN A 65 -14.80 5.48 13.22
C GLN A 65 -14.55 5.46 14.73
N LYS A 66 -15.05 4.43 15.44
CA LYS A 66 -14.74 4.27 16.87
C LYS A 66 -13.26 3.99 17.11
N MET A 67 -12.61 3.19 16.25
CA MET A 67 -11.17 2.94 16.34
C MET A 67 -10.34 4.20 16.19
N TRP A 68 -10.64 5.06 15.21
CA TRP A 68 -9.89 6.30 15.02
C TRP A 68 -10.02 7.29 16.17
N ASN A 69 -11.12 7.22 16.92
CA ASN A 69 -11.38 8.09 18.07
C ASN A 69 -11.03 7.42 19.41
N ASP A 70 -10.46 6.22 19.41
CA ASP A 70 -10.05 5.54 20.63
C ASP A 70 -8.67 6.00 21.10
N GLU A 71 -8.66 6.96 22.03
CA GLU A 71 -7.44 7.45 22.67
C GLU A 71 -6.92 6.50 23.76
N THR A 72 -7.69 5.49 24.17
CA THR A 72 -7.32 4.57 25.25
C THR A 72 -6.45 3.41 24.76
N GLY A 73 -6.57 3.06 23.48
CA GLY A 73 -5.91 1.89 22.88
C GLY A 73 -6.49 0.56 23.35
N GLU A 74 -7.63 0.56 24.03
CA GLU A 74 -8.31 -0.65 24.50
C GLU A 74 -9.14 -1.32 23.40
N LEU A 75 -9.54 -0.58 22.36
CA LEU A 75 -10.34 -1.13 21.29
C LEU A 75 -9.52 -2.04 20.39
N GLU A 76 -10.04 -3.25 20.16
CA GLU A 76 -9.36 -4.25 19.35
C GLU A 76 -9.20 -3.79 17.90
N THR A 77 -7.96 -3.80 17.40
CA THR A 77 -7.66 -3.43 16.02
C THR A 77 -8.13 -4.52 15.06
N LYS A 78 -8.96 -4.15 14.08
CA LYS A 78 -9.37 -5.04 12.99
C LYS A 78 -8.60 -4.74 11.72
N SER A 79 -8.32 -5.79 10.96
CA SER A 79 -7.75 -5.71 9.63
C SER A 79 -8.78 -6.13 8.58
N LEU A 80 -8.52 -5.71 7.36
CA LEU A 80 -9.24 -6.16 6.18
C LEU A 80 -8.32 -7.08 5.38
N THR A 81 -8.85 -8.21 4.91
CA THR A 81 -8.26 -9.01 3.83
C THR A 81 -9.24 -9.08 2.67
N ILE A 82 -8.75 -8.80 1.46
CA ILE A 82 -9.43 -8.98 0.19
C ILE A 82 -8.66 -10.06 -0.58
N GLU A 83 -9.38 -11.07 -1.06
CA GLU A 83 -8.80 -12.12 -1.91
C GLU A 83 -9.08 -11.82 -3.38
N LEU A 84 -8.02 -11.80 -4.20
CA LEU A 84 -8.09 -11.64 -5.65
C LEU A 84 -7.37 -12.80 -6.35
N ASN A 85 -8.02 -13.96 -6.44
CA ASN A 85 -7.50 -15.14 -7.15
C ASN A 85 -6.07 -15.56 -6.71
N GLY A 86 -5.85 -15.67 -5.40
CA GLY A 86 -4.59 -16.06 -4.77
C GLY A 86 -3.70 -14.89 -4.37
N ILE A 87 -4.08 -13.65 -4.69
CA ILE A 87 -3.42 -12.44 -4.21
C ILE A 87 -4.19 -11.92 -3.00
N LEU A 88 -3.49 -11.75 -1.88
CA LEU A 88 -4.06 -11.18 -0.67
C LEU A 88 -3.72 -9.69 -0.62
N ILE A 89 -4.76 -8.86 -0.56
CA ILE A 89 -4.64 -7.43 -0.30
C ILE A 89 -5.09 -7.19 1.13
N LYS A 90 -4.22 -6.59 1.94
CA LYS A 90 -4.54 -6.26 3.34
C LYS A 90 -4.70 -4.77 3.53
N SER A 91 -5.49 -4.35 4.51
CA SER A 91 -5.55 -2.97 4.95
C SER A 91 -5.70 -2.95 6.46
N TYR A 92 -5.05 -1.97 7.06
CA TYR A 92 -5.05 -1.73 8.50
C TYR A 92 -5.49 -0.28 8.69
N PHE A 93 -6.63 -0.07 9.33
CA PHE A 93 -7.34 1.22 9.37
C PHE A 93 -6.70 2.19 10.38
N PHE A 94 -5.42 2.49 10.24
CA PHE A 94 -4.66 3.25 11.25
C PHE A 94 -5.03 4.74 11.33
N SER A 95 -5.46 5.34 10.22
CA SER A 95 -5.76 6.79 10.17
C SER A 95 -6.85 7.10 9.14
N PRO A 96 -7.71 8.11 9.40
CA PRO A 96 -8.67 8.59 8.42
C PRO A 96 -8.03 9.44 7.29
N GLU A 97 -6.79 9.92 7.46
CA GLU A 97 -6.11 10.82 6.52
C GLU A 97 -5.32 10.12 5.41
N GLN A 98 -5.11 8.80 5.53
CA GLN A 98 -4.43 8.00 4.51
C GLN A 98 -5.05 6.61 4.37
N ILE A 99 -5.27 6.17 3.14
CA ILE A 99 -5.64 4.78 2.83
C ILE A 99 -4.38 4.06 2.38
N GLU A 100 -4.17 2.87 2.92
CA GLU A 100 -3.05 1.98 2.60
C GLU A 100 -3.56 0.56 2.43
N PHE A 101 -3.04 -0.12 1.41
CA PHE A 101 -3.18 -1.56 1.29
C PHE A 101 -1.85 -2.25 1.05
N ASP A 102 -1.60 -3.35 1.75
CA ASP A 102 -0.41 -4.17 1.56
C ASP A 102 -0.68 -5.30 0.57
N ILE A 103 0.30 -5.55 -0.29
CA ILE A 103 0.37 -6.75 -1.12
C ILE A 103 1.74 -7.41 -1.01
N LYS A 104 1.78 -8.73 -1.15
CA LYS A 104 3.02 -9.49 -1.11
C LYS A 104 3.59 -9.70 -2.52
N PRO A 105 4.79 -9.18 -2.86
CA PRO A 105 5.41 -9.37 -4.18
C PRO A 105 5.38 -10.80 -4.72
N SER A 106 5.61 -11.79 -3.86
CA SER A 106 5.66 -13.21 -4.25
C SER A 106 4.35 -13.78 -4.79
N GLU A 107 3.22 -13.08 -4.62
CA GLU A 107 1.91 -13.48 -5.13
C GLU A 107 1.63 -12.94 -6.55
N ILE A 108 2.46 -12.03 -7.06
CA ILE A 108 2.31 -11.39 -8.37
C ILE A 108 3.39 -11.93 -9.31
N ASN A 109 3.06 -12.96 -10.10
CA ASN A 109 4.06 -13.67 -10.92
C ASN A 109 3.78 -13.64 -12.43
N SER A 110 2.68 -13.03 -12.84
CA SER A 110 2.24 -13.03 -14.22
C SER A 110 1.64 -11.69 -14.66
N LEU A 111 1.45 -11.55 -15.98
CA LEU A 111 0.69 -10.43 -16.55
C LEU A 111 -0.75 -10.40 -16.03
N SER A 112 -1.36 -11.56 -15.77
CA SER A 112 -2.72 -11.64 -15.26
C SER A 112 -2.80 -11.05 -13.84
N ASP A 113 -1.81 -11.34 -13.00
CA ASP A 113 -1.76 -10.85 -11.61
C ASP A 113 -1.52 -9.34 -11.59
N LEU A 114 -0.58 -8.86 -12.40
CA LEU A 114 -0.38 -7.43 -12.62
C LEU A 114 -1.69 -6.76 -13.05
N ASN A 115 -2.44 -7.35 -13.98
CA ASN A 115 -3.69 -6.78 -14.44
C ASN A 115 -4.70 -6.65 -13.30
N ARG A 116 -4.82 -7.67 -12.42
CA ARG A 116 -5.70 -7.62 -11.25
C ARG A 116 -5.35 -6.47 -10.31
N ILE A 117 -4.07 -6.29 -9.99
CA ILE A 117 -3.62 -5.16 -9.15
C ILE A 117 -3.92 -3.82 -9.83
N LEU A 118 -3.63 -3.69 -11.12
CA LEU A 118 -3.88 -2.46 -11.86
C LEU A 118 -5.39 -2.14 -11.95
N ASP A 119 -6.24 -3.16 -12.07
CA ASP A 119 -7.69 -2.99 -12.13
C ASP A 119 -8.24 -2.62 -10.75
N PHE A 120 -7.78 -3.26 -9.68
CA PHE A 120 -8.08 -2.87 -8.29
C PHE A 120 -7.73 -1.40 -8.02
N MET A 121 -6.49 -0.98 -8.33
CA MET A 121 -6.05 0.41 -8.20
C MET A 121 -6.88 1.37 -9.07
N SER A 122 -7.25 0.96 -10.29
CA SER A 122 -8.06 1.79 -11.20
C SER A 122 -9.48 1.99 -10.64
N SER A 123 -10.07 0.94 -10.09
CA SER A 123 -11.40 1.01 -9.47
C SER A 123 -11.42 1.94 -8.27
N ILE A 124 -10.44 1.83 -7.36
CA ILE A 124 -10.31 2.75 -6.21
C ILE A 124 -10.16 4.19 -6.70
N SER A 125 -9.27 4.42 -7.69
CA SER A 125 -9.07 5.74 -8.27
C SER A 125 -10.36 6.31 -8.87
N GLY A 126 -11.16 5.47 -9.54
CA GLY A 126 -12.45 5.86 -10.11
C GLY A 126 -13.49 6.24 -9.06
N VAL A 127 -13.63 5.41 -8.00
CA VAL A 127 -14.58 5.62 -6.90
C VAL A 127 -14.25 6.89 -6.12
N LEU A 128 -12.98 7.07 -5.77
CA LEU A 128 -12.54 8.20 -4.94
C LEU A 128 -12.24 9.46 -5.75
N LYS A 129 -12.12 9.34 -7.08
CA LYS A 129 -11.67 10.40 -7.98
C LYS A 129 -10.30 10.97 -7.55
N LYS A 130 -9.41 10.10 -7.10
CA LYS A 130 -8.07 10.43 -6.58
C LYS A 130 -6.99 9.58 -7.22
N GLN A 131 -5.75 10.07 -7.15
CA GLN A 131 -4.56 9.32 -7.52
C GLN A 131 -4.38 8.14 -6.55
N VAL A 132 -4.08 6.97 -7.10
CA VAL A 132 -3.68 5.76 -6.38
C VAL A 132 -2.26 5.41 -6.80
N THR A 133 -1.39 5.14 -5.83
CA THR A 133 0.02 4.80 -6.07
C THR A 133 0.32 3.41 -5.55
N LEU A 134 1.29 2.72 -6.16
CA LEU A 134 1.92 1.54 -5.57
C LEU A 134 3.39 1.86 -5.34
N THR A 135 3.90 1.62 -4.14
CA THR A 135 5.24 2.00 -3.70
C THR A 135 6.01 0.79 -3.16
N GLY A 136 7.28 1.00 -2.79
CA GLY A 136 7.92 0.09 -1.84
C GLY A 136 7.32 0.27 -0.43
N GLU A 137 7.57 -0.71 0.44
CA GLU A 137 7.12 -0.71 1.83
C GLU A 137 7.56 0.56 2.58
N ASN A 138 6.61 1.31 3.13
CA ASN A 138 6.75 2.59 3.80
C ASN A 138 7.49 3.65 2.94
N GLN A 139 7.17 3.73 1.65
CA GLN A 139 7.78 4.68 0.70
C GLN A 139 6.75 5.48 -0.10
N ALA A 140 5.74 6.03 0.57
CA ALA A 140 4.65 6.79 -0.06
C ALA A 140 5.14 7.93 -0.99
N GLU A 141 6.31 8.53 -0.74
CA GLU A 141 6.92 9.59 -1.55
C GLU A 141 7.48 9.10 -2.90
N PHE A 142 7.73 7.80 -3.05
CA PHE A 142 8.30 7.23 -4.27
C PHE A 142 7.38 6.19 -4.92
N PRO A 143 6.36 6.64 -5.68
CA PRO A 143 5.52 5.75 -6.47
C PRO A 143 6.35 4.94 -7.47
N LEU A 144 5.98 3.69 -7.65
CA LEU A 144 6.45 2.78 -8.71
C LEU A 144 5.38 2.62 -9.79
N ILE A 145 4.11 2.68 -9.38
CA ILE A 145 2.94 2.76 -10.25
C ILE A 145 2.08 3.94 -9.82
N LYS A 146 1.52 4.68 -10.78
CA LYS A 146 0.53 5.75 -10.58
C LYS A 146 -0.69 5.53 -11.45
N ILE A 147 -1.86 5.60 -10.85
CA ILE A 147 -3.14 5.62 -11.56
C ILE A 147 -3.95 6.82 -11.08
N ASP A 148 -4.42 7.63 -12.02
CA ASP A 148 -5.36 8.72 -11.77
C ASP A 148 -6.42 8.68 -12.88
N SER A 149 -7.60 8.18 -12.53
CA SER A 149 -8.70 7.99 -13.48
C SER A 149 -9.32 9.32 -13.92
N GLN A 150 -9.21 10.39 -13.12
CA GLN A 150 -9.72 11.71 -13.50
C GLN A 150 -8.82 12.35 -14.56
N ASN A 151 -7.51 12.23 -14.38
CA ASN A 151 -6.51 12.83 -15.27
C ASN A 151 -6.04 11.88 -16.39
N GLY A 152 -6.58 10.66 -16.46
CA GLY A 152 -6.20 9.65 -17.44
C GLY A 152 -4.76 9.14 -17.29
N THR A 153 -4.16 9.27 -16.09
CA THR A 153 -2.81 8.80 -15.81
C THR A 153 -2.85 7.31 -15.50
N LYS A 154 -2.03 6.53 -16.19
CA LYS A 154 -1.68 5.15 -15.81
C LYS A 154 -0.23 4.93 -16.17
N LYS A 155 0.67 5.05 -15.20
CA LYS A 155 2.12 4.95 -15.41
C LYS A 155 2.71 3.88 -14.51
N ILE A 156 3.53 3.01 -15.11
CA ILE A 156 4.33 1.99 -14.43
C ILE A 156 5.78 2.33 -14.73
N LEU A 157 6.61 2.49 -13.71
CA LEU A 157 8.02 2.76 -13.94
C LEU A 157 8.74 1.53 -14.48
N THR A 158 9.60 1.77 -15.46
CA THR A 158 10.68 0.85 -15.76
C THR A 158 11.79 0.95 -14.70
N LYS A 159 12.59 -0.10 -14.53
CA LYS A 159 13.77 -0.09 -13.64
C LYS A 159 14.73 1.08 -13.96
N LYS A 160 14.87 1.42 -15.25
CA LYS A 160 15.70 2.56 -15.71
C LYS A 160 15.11 3.90 -15.26
N GLU A 161 13.81 4.09 -15.40
CA GLU A 161 13.14 5.32 -14.93
C GLU A 161 13.21 5.45 -13.42
N MET A 162 12.98 4.36 -12.67
CA MET A 162 13.13 4.38 -11.22
C MET A 162 14.53 4.85 -10.82
N ILE A 163 15.61 4.27 -11.39
CA ILE A 163 16.99 4.68 -11.08
C ILE A 163 17.20 6.17 -11.37
N ARG A 164 16.66 6.66 -12.49
CA ARG A 164 16.76 8.06 -12.88
C ARG A 164 16.03 8.97 -11.89
N PHE A 165 14.78 8.66 -11.54
CA PHE A 165 13.98 9.47 -10.62
C PHE A 165 14.55 9.44 -9.20
N SER A 166 14.99 8.28 -8.71
CA SER A 166 15.62 8.18 -7.39
C SER A 166 16.92 8.97 -7.28
N LYS A 167 17.70 9.05 -8.37
CA LYS A 167 18.91 9.89 -8.42
C LYS A 167 18.55 11.37 -8.39
N LYS A 168 17.57 11.77 -9.19
CA LYS A 168 17.09 13.16 -9.24
C LYS A 168 16.53 13.63 -7.90
N ALA A 169 15.83 12.75 -7.18
CA ALA A 169 15.25 13.02 -5.87
C ALA A 169 16.26 12.91 -4.71
N GLY A 170 17.53 12.58 -4.97
CA GLY A 170 18.55 12.45 -3.91
C GLY A 170 18.42 11.20 -3.02
N ILE A 171 17.46 10.31 -3.29
CA ILE A 171 17.17 9.14 -2.44
C ILE A 171 17.84 7.84 -2.92
N TYR A 172 18.53 7.87 -4.06
CA TYR A 172 19.12 6.68 -4.69
C TYR A 172 20.05 5.89 -3.75
N ASN A 173 20.87 6.57 -2.95
CA ASN A 173 21.80 5.91 -2.02
C ASN A 173 21.06 5.15 -0.91
N GLY A 174 19.95 5.71 -0.39
CA GLY A 174 19.09 5.02 0.57
C GLY A 174 18.43 3.78 -0.04
N TRP A 175 17.95 3.90 -1.27
CA TRP A 175 17.35 2.79 -2.01
C TRP A 175 18.36 1.64 -2.26
N ILE A 176 19.58 1.95 -2.72
CA ILE A 176 20.65 0.93 -2.86
C ILE A 176 21.02 0.32 -1.50
N SER A 177 21.12 1.13 -0.45
CA SER A 177 21.46 0.65 0.90
C SER A 177 20.45 -0.39 1.38
N ARG A 178 19.15 -0.18 1.15
CA ARG A 178 18.09 -1.15 1.47
C ARG A 178 18.27 -2.46 0.69
N ILE A 179 18.55 -2.39 -0.62
CA ILE A 179 18.83 -3.58 -1.45
C ILE A 179 20.09 -4.31 -0.98
N LYS A 180 21.14 -3.59 -0.57
CA LYS A 180 22.39 -4.19 -0.07
C LYS A 180 22.20 -4.85 1.29
N ASN A 181 21.46 -4.23 2.21
CA ASN A 181 21.12 -4.83 3.51
C ASN A 181 20.29 -6.11 3.34
N LEU A 182 19.60 -6.25 2.22
CA LEU A 182 18.85 -7.45 1.87
C LEU A 182 19.75 -8.65 1.50
N ILE A 183 20.87 -8.37 0.84
CA ILE A 183 21.85 -9.37 0.39
C ILE A 183 22.89 -9.66 1.49
N SER A 184 23.14 -8.70 2.36
CA SER A 184 24.07 -8.80 3.49
C SER A 184 23.51 -8.02 4.67
N PRO A 185 22.57 -8.62 5.42
CA PRO A 185 21.96 -7.95 6.56
C PRO A 185 23.04 -7.56 7.56
N LYS A 186 23.01 -6.31 8.02
CA LYS A 186 23.80 -5.91 9.18
C LYS A 186 23.43 -6.83 10.32
N LYS A 187 24.43 -7.36 11.04
CA LYS A 187 24.20 -8.01 12.33
C LYS A 187 23.68 -6.94 13.28
N ILE A 188 22.37 -6.92 13.47
CA ILE A 188 21.67 -6.13 14.47
C ILE A 188 21.36 -7.08 15.62
N THR A 189 21.52 -6.63 16.87
CA THR A 189 21.18 -7.45 18.03
C THR A 189 19.66 -7.57 18.19
N MET A 190 19.18 -8.56 18.95
CA MET A 190 17.74 -8.65 19.22
C MET A 190 17.23 -7.42 19.99
N GLU A 191 18.02 -6.91 20.93
CA GLU A 191 17.73 -5.68 21.68
C GLU A 191 17.59 -4.45 20.77
N GLU A 192 18.46 -4.31 19.77
CA GLU A 192 18.37 -3.22 18.79
C GLU A 192 17.15 -3.35 17.87
N LEU A 193 16.72 -4.57 17.55
CA LEU A 193 15.48 -4.82 16.81
C LEU A 193 14.26 -4.48 17.66
N GLU A 194 14.22 -4.94 18.91
CA GLU A 194 13.15 -4.65 19.86
C GLU A 194 13.01 -3.15 20.11
N TYR A 195 14.13 -2.45 20.32
CA TYR A 195 14.13 -1.00 20.50
C TYR A 195 13.55 -0.28 19.29
N LYS A 196 13.97 -0.65 18.07
CA LYS A 196 13.45 -0.04 16.84
C LYS A 196 11.98 -0.36 16.61
N ALA A 197 11.55 -1.58 16.92
CA ALA A 197 10.14 -1.98 16.82
C ALA A 197 9.29 -1.19 17.80
N MET A 198 9.75 -1.02 19.04
CA MET A 198 9.09 -0.22 20.07
C MET A 198 9.04 1.26 19.68
N GLU A 199 10.15 1.84 19.25
CA GLU A 199 10.22 3.23 18.79
C GLU A 199 9.25 3.47 17.63
N SER A 200 9.22 2.55 16.65
CA SER A 200 8.29 2.63 15.53
C SER A 200 6.83 2.50 15.96
N ALA A 201 6.52 1.61 16.92
CA ALA A 201 5.17 1.40 17.41
C ALA A 201 4.64 2.56 18.27
N CYS A 202 5.54 3.27 18.95
CA CYS A 202 5.19 4.42 19.79
C CYS A 202 5.15 5.75 19.03
N LYS A 203 5.68 5.80 17.80
CA LYS A 203 5.66 7.03 17.01
C LYS A 203 4.25 7.25 16.43
N PRO A 204 3.66 8.46 16.58
CA PRO A 204 2.43 8.80 15.89
C PRO A 204 2.57 8.61 14.38
N PHE A 205 1.54 8.04 13.77
CA PHE A 205 1.48 7.93 12.32
C PHE A 205 1.38 9.32 11.69
N GLU A 206 2.23 9.61 10.71
CA GLU A 206 2.21 10.86 9.96
C GLU A 206 1.82 10.59 8.51
N PRO A 207 0.62 11.00 8.06
CA PRO A 207 0.21 10.79 6.67
C PRO A 207 1.12 11.57 5.72
N VAL A 208 1.57 10.89 4.68
CA VAL A 208 2.34 11.52 3.60
C VAL A 208 1.37 12.11 2.60
N GLY A 209 1.48 13.42 2.33
CA GLY A 209 0.70 14.09 1.29
C GLY A 209 1.18 13.76 -0.13
N LYS A 210 0.27 13.78 -1.11
CA LYS A 210 0.60 13.39 -2.50
C LYS A 210 1.63 14.33 -3.14
N GLU A 211 1.72 15.57 -2.67
CA GLU A 211 2.67 16.58 -3.14
C GLU A 211 4.13 16.20 -2.89
N LYS A 212 4.37 15.27 -1.96
CA LYS A 212 5.69 14.69 -1.70
C LYS A 212 6.08 13.62 -2.71
N ASN A 213 5.18 13.19 -3.60
CA ASN A 213 5.53 12.26 -4.67
C ASN A 213 6.57 12.87 -5.61
N VAL A 214 7.69 12.18 -5.79
CA VAL A 214 8.87 12.74 -6.47
C VAL A 214 8.82 12.76 -8.02
N TRP A 215 7.76 12.24 -8.65
CA TRP A 215 7.56 12.23 -10.12
C TRP A 215 6.09 12.03 -10.50
#